data_AF-A0AAQ3WRV9-F1
#
_entry.id   AF-A0AAQ3WRV9-F1
#
_cell.length_a   1.000
_cell.length_b   1.000
_cell.length_c   1.000
_cell.angle_alpha   90.00
_cell.angle_beta   90.00
_cell.angle_gamma   90.00
#
_symmetry.space_group_name_H-M   'P 1'
#
loop_
_entity.id
_entity.type
_entity.pdbx_description
1 polymer ?
#
loop_
_entity_poly.entity_id
_entity_poly.type
_entity_poly.pdbx_seq_one_letter_code
_entity_poly.pdbx_strand_id
1 'polypeptide(L)' 'MTIRFVLFVNKQGQTRLAQYYEHLSLDERRALEGEIVRKCLARTDQQCSFVEHRNYKVVYRRYASLFFLVGVDNDEV' A
#
# COMPACT_ATOMS: atom_id res chain seq x y z
N MET A 1 -14.60 -2.26 6.68
CA MET A 1 -13.15 -2.51 6.44
C MET A 1 -12.90 -3.77 5.61
N THR A 2 -12.89 -3.65 4.28
CA THR A 2 -12.59 -4.73 3.32
C THR A 2 -11.19 -4.56 2.73
N ILE A 3 -10.46 -5.65 2.44
CA ILE A 3 -9.14 -5.59 1.80
C ILE A 3 -9.33 -5.33 0.31
N ARG A 4 -8.72 -4.25 -0.20
CA ARG A 4 -8.82 -3.82 -1.59
C ARG A 4 -7.61 -4.21 -2.41
N PHE A 5 -6.43 -4.17 -1.82
CA PHE A 5 -5.20 -4.63 -2.45
C PHE A 5 -4.13 -5.03 -1.44
N VAL A 6 -3.21 -5.88 -1.90
CA VAL A 6 -2.00 -6.28 -1.20
C VAL A 6 -0.82 -6.08 -2.14
N LEU A 7 0.20 -5.37 -1.67
CA LEU A 7 1.42 -5.08 -2.41
C LEU A 7 2.64 -5.48 -1.59
N PHE A 8 3.58 -6.20 -2.20
CA PHE A 8 4.91 -6.43 -1.64
C PHE A 8 5.95 -5.69 -2.45
N VAL A 9 6.78 -4.90 -1.78
CA VAL A 9 7.70 -3.98 -2.44
C VAL A 9 9.06 -4.01 -1.75
N ASN A 10 10.14 -4.07 -2.50
CA ASN A 10 11.47 -4.01 -1.88
C ASN A 10 11.85 -2.57 -1.47
N LYS A 11 13.00 -2.43 -0.79
CA LYS A 11 13.53 -1.11 -0.38
C LYS A 11 13.75 -0.13 -1.55
N GLN A 12 13.92 -0.61 -2.78
CA GLN A 12 14.09 0.21 -3.98
C GLN A 12 12.76 0.66 -4.61
N GLY A 13 11.60 0.24 -4.08
CA GLY A 13 10.30 0.56 -4.66
C GLY A 13 9.86 -0.36 -5.79
N GLN A 14 10.55 -1.49 -6.00
CA GLN A 14 10.17 -2.49 -6.99
C GLN A 14 9.14 -3.45 -6.42
N THR A 15 8.02 -3.56 -7.12
CA THR A 15 6.93 -4.45 -6.77
C THR A 15 7.28 -5.91 -7.05
N ARG A 16 7.13 -6.73 -6.01
CA ARG A 16 7.35 -8.19 -6.03
C ARG A 16 6.04 -8.97 -6.10
N LEU A 17 4.98 -8.39 -5.53
CA LEU A 17 3.63 -8.92 -5.61
C LEU A 17 2.67 -7.75 -5.66
N ALA A 18 1.68 -7.83 -6.54
CA ALA A 18 0.55 -6.92 -6.56
C ALA A 18 -0.73 -7.70 -6.80
N GLN A 19 -1.63 -7.67 -5.82
CA GLN A 19 -2.93 -8.31 -5.89
C GLN A 19 -4.01 -7.29 -5.57
N TYR A 20 -4.98 -7.18 -6.46
CA TYR A 20 -6.10 -6.25 -6.38
C TYR A 20 -7.39 -7.07 -6.33
N TYR A 21 -8.26 -6.76 -5.37
CA TYR A 21 -9.56 -7.43 -5.17
C TYR A 21 -10.72 -6.65 -5.79
N GLU A 22 -10.45 -5.46 -6.33
CA GLU A 22 -11.40 -4.63 -7.05
C GLU A 22 -10.95 -4.41 -8.50
N HIS A 23 -11.92 -4.17 -9.37
CA HIS A 23 -11.64 -3.83 -10.75
C HIS A 23 -11.14 -2.38 -10.87
N LEU A 24 -9.82 -2.25 -11.02
CA LEU A 24 -9.14 -1.02 -11.39
C LEU A 24 -8.53 -1.16 -12.78
N SER A 25 -8.55 -0.08 -13.57
CA SER A 25 -7.80 -0.02 -14.82
C SER A 25 -6.29 -0.09 -14.57
N LEU A 26 -5.51 -0.44 -15.59
CA LEU A 26 -4.05 -0.54 -15.49
C LEU A 26 -3.39 0.79 -15.07
N ASP A 27 -3.91 1.91 -15.56
CA ASP A 27 -3.37 3.24 -15.25
C ASP A 27 -3.70 3.65 -13.81
N GLU A 28 -4.91 3.35 -13.35
CA GLU A 28 -5.31 3.58 -11.95
C GLU A 28 -4.45 2.75 -10.99
N ARG A 29 -4.19 1.47 -11.31
CA ARG A 29 -3.31 0.61 -10.50
C ARG A 29 -1.91 1.19 -10.41
N ARG A 30 -1.32 1.59 -11.54
CA ARG A 30 0.04 2.16 -11.59
C ARG A 30 0.14 3.45 -10.80
N ALA A 31 -0.84 4.35 -10.94
CA ALA A 31 -0.88 5.60 -10.19
C ALA A 31 -1.02 5.37 -8.68
N LEU A 32 -1.98 4.53 -8.28
CA LEU A 32 -2.23 4.17 -6.89
C LEU A 32 -1.01 3.53 -6.23
N GLU A 33 -0.44 2.52 -6.89
CA GLU A 33 0.75 1.80 -6.40
C GLU A 33 1.94 2.75 -6.25
N GLY A 34 2.25 3.56 -7.26
CA GLY A 34 3.36 4.50 -7.22
C GLY A 34 3.24 5.53 -6.09
N GLU A 35 2.04 6.07 -5.86
CA GLU A 35 1.79 7.03 -4.80
C GLU A 35 1.91 6.40 -3.40
N ILE A 36 1.31 5.22 -3.19
CA ILE A 36 1.34 4.55 -1.89
C ILE A 36 2.74 4.06 -1.56
N VAL A 37 3.44 3.45 -2.52
CA VAL A 37 4.81 2.96 -2.34
C VAL A 37 5.75 4.10 -1.95
N ARG A 38 5.66 5.23 -2.66
CA ARG A 38 6.48 6.42 -2.34
C ARG A 38 6.18 6.93 -0.92
N LYS A 39 4.90 7.01 -0.54
CA LYS A 39 4.51 7.41 0.83
C LYS A 39 5.05 6.45 1.89
N CYS A 40 4.98 5.15 1.68
CA CYS A 40 5.43 4.15 2.67
C CYS A 40 6.95 4.09 2.79
N LEU A 41 7.69 4.21 1.68
CA LEU A 41 9.16 4.18 1.70
C LEU A 41 9.79 5.44 2.29
N ALA A 42 9.09 6.57 2.25
CA ALA A 42 9.56 7.83 2.85
C ALA A 42 9.43 7.87 4.38
N ARG A 43 8.77 6.88 5.01
CA ARG A 43 8.51 6.86 6.45
C ARG A 43 9.65 6.25 7.24
N THR A 44 9.79 6.69 8.48
CA THR A 44 10.78 6.16 9.45
C THR A 44 10.15 5.09 10.35
N ASP A 45 11.00 4.27 10.96
CA ASP A 45 10.57 3.16 11.84
C ASP A 45 9.88 3.64 13.14
N GLN A 46 9.92 4.94 13.46
CA GLN A 46 9.24 5.52 14.62
C GLN A 46 7.78 5.91 14.33
N GLN A 47 7.38 5.94 13.07
CA GLN A 47 6.02 6.31 12.68
C GLN A 47 5.08 5.10 12.74
N CYS A 48 3.78 5.33 12.94
CA CYS A 48 2.80 4.25 12.99
C CYS A 48 2.68 3.48 11.66
N SER A 49 2.16 2.26 11.72
CA SER A 49 1.95 1.39 10.56
C SER A 49 0.77 1.78 9.67
N PHE A 50 0.16 2.96 9.87
CA PHE A 50 -1.02 3.40 9.15
C PHE A 50 -0.70 4.65 8.29
N VAL A 51 -1.19 4.64 7.05
CA VAL A 51 -1.06 5.75 6.10
C VAL A 51 -2.42 5.98 5.44
N GLU A 52 -2.97 7.17 5.62
CA GLU A 52 -4.19 7.59 4.93
C GLU A 52 -3.85 8.02 3.49
N HIS A 53 -4.59 7.46 2.53
CA HIS A 53 -4.43 7.77 1.11
C HIS A 53 -5.77 7.74 0.39
N ARG A 54 -6.30 8.93 0.06
CA ARG A 54 -7.59 9.09 -0.62
C ARG A 54 -8.68 8.35 0.17
N ASN A 55 -9.35 7.37 -0.44
CA ASN A 55 -10.42 6.58 0.15
C ASN A 55 -9.89 5.28 0.81
N TYR A 56 -8.57 5.12 0.89
CA TYR A 56 -7.94 3.93 1.47
C TYR A 56 -7.15 4.29 2.72
N LYS A 57 -7.30 3.43 3.72
CA LYS A 57 -6.35 3.33 4.82
C LYS A 57 -5.35 2.23 4.48
N VAL A 58 -4.07 2.57 4.44
CA VAL A 58 -3.00 1.63 4.12
C VAL A 58 -2.30 1.21 5.40
N VAL A 59 -2.32 -0.10 5.67
CA VAL A 59 -1.53 -0.72 6.72
C VAL A 59 -0.23 -1.22 6.10
N TYR A 60 0.92 -0.84 6.65
CA TYR A 60 2.20 -1.31 6.13
C TYR A 60 3.16 -1.76 7.23
N ARG A 61 4.02 -2.73 6.89
CA ARG A 61 5.11 -3.18 7.75
C ARG A 61 6.31 -3.63 6.93
N ARG A 62 7.50 -3.31 7.41
CA ARG A 62 8.77 -3.76 6.83
C ARG A 62 9.22 -5.05 7.53
N TYR A 63 9.54 -6.07 6.75
CA TYR A 63 10.21 -7.29 7.18
C TYR A 63 11.48 -7.47 6.36
N ALA A 64 12.64 -7.36 7.02
CA ALA A 64 13.95 -7.30 6.37
C ALA A 64 14.01 -6.22 5.26
N SER A 65 14.16 -6.62 4.00
CA SER A 65 14.21 -5.72 2.84
C SER A 65 12.87 -5.58 2.09
N LEU A 66 11.82 -6.25 2.56
CA LEU A 66 10.50 -6.27 1.93
C LEU A 66 9.47 -5.49 2.77
N PHE A 67 8.70 -4.66 2.10
CA PHE A 67 7.57 -3.93 2.65
C PHE A 67 6.29 -4.63 2.23
N PHE A 68 5.42 -4.86 3.20
CA PHE A 68 4.10 -5.46 3.04
C PHE A 68 3.09 -4.34 3.24
N LEU A 69 2.33 -4.02 2.20
CA LEU A 69 1.33 -2.96 2.19
C LEU A 69 -0.03 -3.60 1.92
N VAL A 70 -1.02 -3.25 2.74
CA VAL A 70 -2.40 -3.70 2.62
C VAL A 70 -3.29 -2.47 2.61
N GLY A 71 -4.00 -2.26 1.51
CA GLY A 71 -5.02 -1.22 1.40
C GLY A 71 -6.37 -1.75 1.84
N VAL A 72 -7.00 -1.05 2.77
CA VAL A 72 -8.38 -1.32 3.20
C VAL A 72 -9.26 -0.10 2.95
N ASP A 73 -10.56 -0.32 2.80
CA ASP A 73 -11.54 0.77 2.75
C ASP A 73 -11.54 1.59 4.02
N ASN A 74 -11.85 2.87 3.88
CA ASN A 74 -12.06 3.78 5.00
C ASN A 74 -13.46 3.66 5.65
N ASP A 75 -14.24 2.63 5.31
CA ASP A 75 -15.57 2.43 5.88
C ASP A 75 -15.49 2.08 7.38
N GLU A 76 -15.66 3.13 8.20
CA GLU A 76 -16.25 3.11 9.54
C GLU A 76 -17.78 3.02 9.38
N VAL A 77 -18.31 1.81 9.22
CA VAL A 77 -19.72 1.53 9.48
C VAL A 77 -19.79 0.53 10.61
#